data_AF-A0AAV3Y2H8-F1
#
_entry.id   AF-A0AAV3Y2H8-F1
#
_cell.length_a   1.000
_cell.length_b   1.000
_cell.length_c   1.000
_cell.angle_alpha   90.00
_cell.angle_beta   90.00
_cell.angle_gamma   90.00
#
_symmetry.space_group_name_H-M   'P 1'
#
loop_
_entity.id
_entity.type
_entity.pdbx_description
1 polymer ?
#
loop_
_entity_poly.entity_id
_entity_poly.type
_entity_poly.pdbx_seq_one_letter_code
_entity_poly.pdbx_strand_id
1 'polypeptide(L)'
;MLVRGMDYVVDYTDDLLIHTPTSEDEVRTLRKLFRRLQQANFTVRSTKCGLRARKIDVLGHRLGDGAAISFQDEIAEKKGR
;
A
#
# COMPACT_ATOMS: atom_id res chain seq x y z
N MET A 1 8.06 -3.47 -10.30
CA MET A 1 8.74 -2.71 -11.40
C MET A 1 8.25 -1.27 -11.49
N LEU A 2 6.94 -1.02 -11.33
CA LEU A 2 6.33 0.31 -11.39
C LEU A 2 6.64 1.22 -10.18
N VAL A 3 6.67 0.65 -8.98
CA VAL A 3 6.87 1.40 -7.72
C VAL A 3 8.30 1.30 -7.16
N ARG A 4 9.25 0.77 -7.96
CA ARG A 4 10.66 0.69 -7.55
C ARG A 4 11.20 2.09 -7.23
N GLY A 5 11.89 2.21 -6.10
CA GLY A 5 12.44 3.49 -5.63
C GLY A 5 11.38 4.46 -5.08
N MET A 6 10.21 3.95 -4.68
CA MET A 6 9.26 4.69 -3.84
C MET A 6 9.45 4.25 -2.40
N ASP A 7 9.93 5.17 -1.57
CA ASP A 7 9.87 4.99 -0.12
C ASP A 7 8.40 4.87 0.27
N TYR A 8 8.08 3.94 1.18
CA TYR A 8 6.74 3.74 1.75
C TYR A 8 5.69 3.02 0.89
N VAL A 9 6.02 2.56 -0.31
CA VAL A 9 5.10 1.77 -1.15
C VAL A 9 5.56 0.33 -1.24
N VAL A 10 4.64 -0.59 -0.98
CA VAL A 10 4.85 -2.03 -1.15
C VAL A 10 3.90 -2.54 -2.23
N ASP A 11 4.46 -3.20 -3.26
CA ASP A 11 3.68 -3.84 -4.32
C ASP A 11 3.41 -5.32 -4.05
N TYR A 12 2.16 -5.71 -4.28
CA TYR A 12 1.66 -7.08 -4.19
C TYR A 12 0.78 -7.42 -5.38
N THR A 13 1.39 -7.85 -6.49
CA THR A 13 0.70 -8.21 -7.75
C THR A 13 -0.32 -7.17 -8.23
N ASP A 14 -1.54 -7.17 -7.71
CA ASP A 14 -2.65 -6.28 -8.03
C ASP A 14 -2.96 -5.23 -6.94
N ASP A 15 -2.44 -5.41 -5.72
CA ASP A 15 -2.64 -4.53 -4.57
C ASP A 15 -1.38 -3.68 -4.31
N LEU A 16 -1.58 -2.39 -4.03
CA LEU A 16 -0.53 -1.48 -3.61
C LEU A 16 -0.83 -0.98 -2.20
N LEU A 17 0.13 -1.16 -1.30
CA LEU A 17 0.03 -0.65 0.06
C LEU A 17 0.95 0.55 0.26
N ILE A 18 0.45 1.59 0.93
CA ILE A 18 1.21 2.78 1.29
C ILE A 18 1.19 2.92 2.81
N HIS A 19 2.37 3.03 3.42
CA HIS A 19 2.49 3.26 4.85
C HIS A 19 3.54 4.31 5.16
N THR A 20 3.08 5.50 5.56
CA THR A 20 3.93 6.67 5.83
C THR A 20 3.83 7.11 7.29
N PRO A 21 4.89 7.69 7.88
CA PRO A 21 4.88 8.16 9.26
C PRO A 21 4.02 9.42 9.46
N THR A 22 3.84 10.23 8.42
CA THR A 22 3.06 11.47 8.47
C THR A 22 2.00 11.54 7.37
N SER A 23 0.97 12.35 7.60
CA SER A 23 -0.07 12.65 6.60
C SER A 23 0.49 13.41 5.37
N GLU A 24 1.54 14.21 5.54
CA GLU A 24 2.16 14.95 4.44
C GLU A 24 2.94 14.01 3.51
N ASP A 25 3.66 13.05 4.09
CA ASP A 25 4.34 12.00 3.34
C ASP A 25 3.34 11.10 2.61
N GLU A 26 2.18 10.82 3.21
CA GLU A 26 1.10 10.05 2.59
C GLU A 26 0.66 10.72 1.28
N VAL A 27 0.34 12.02 1.33
CA VAL A 27 -0.11 12.78 0.15
C VAL A 27 1.00 12.90 -0.89
N ARG A 28 2.25 13.15 -0.47
CA ARG A 28 3.41 13.21 -1.38
C ARG A 28 3.62 11.88 -2.10
N THR A 29 3.50 10.78 -1.38
CA THR A 29 3.68 9.42 -1.91
C THR A 29 2.55 9.06 -2.87
N LEU A 30 1.29 9.30 -2.49
CA LEU A 30 0.12 9.10 -3.35
C LEU A 30 0.23 9.87 -4.67
N ARG A 31 0.64 11.15 -4.62
CA ARG A 31 0.85 11.96 -5.83
C ARG A 31 1.91 11.34 -6.76
N LYS A 32 3.06 10.93 -6.20
CA LYS A 32 4.12 10.27 -6.99
C LYS A 32 3.60 8.95 -7.59
N LEU A 33 2.81 8.19 -6.82
CA LEU A 33 2.31 6.90 -7.23
C LEU A 33 1.30 7.03 -8.37
N PHE A 34 0.28 7.88 -8.20
CA PHE A 34 -0.73 8.10 -9.23
C PHE A 34 -0.14 8.65 -10.52
N ARG A 35 0.88 9.52 -10.43
CA ARG A 35 1.61 9.97 -11.62
C ARG A 35 2.29 8.81 -12.37
N ARG A 36 2.93 7.88 -11.64
CA ARG A 36 3.56 6.70 -12.26
C ARG A 36 2.52 5.74 -12.85
N LEU A 37 1.43 5.48 -12.14
CA LEU A 37 0.33 4.66 -12.63
C LEU A 37 -0.23 5.23 -13.94
N GLN A 38 -0.47 6.54 -13.97
CA GLN A 38 -0.95 7.24 -15.16
C GLN A 38 0.04 7.14 -16.33
N GLN A 39 1.34 7.35 -16.08
CA GLN A 39 2.40 7.24 -17.11
C GLN A 39 2.54 5.82 -17.68
N ALA A 40 2.18 4.81 -16.90
CA ALA A 40 2.20 3.41 -17.31
C ALA A 40 0.82 2.90 -17.78
N ASN A 41 -0.15 3.79 -18.00
CA ASN A 41 -1.51 3.47 -18.45
C ASN A 41 -2.28 2.50 -17.52
N PHE A 42 -1.96 2.48 -16.22
CA PHE A 42 -2.73 1.75 -15.22
C PHE A 42 -3.93 2.57 -14.75
N THR A 43 -5.03 1.88 -14.47
CA THR A 43 -6.24 2.47 -13.87
C THR A 43 -6.40 1.97 -12.45
N VAL A 44 -6.68 2.87 -11.52
CA VAL A 44 -6.95 2.53 -10.11
C VAL A 44 -8.45 2.35 -9.91
N ARG A 45 -8.85 1.22 -9.33
CA ARG A 45 -10.25 0.99 -8.97
C ARG A 45 -10.54 1.60 -7.59
N SER A 46 -11.09 2.80 -7.58
CA SER A 46 -11.42 3.54 -6.35
C SER A 46 -12.31 2.75 -5.38
N THR A 47 -13.23 1.92 -5.88
CA THR A 47 -14.13 1.10 -5.04
C THR A 47 -13.40 0.00 -4.26
N LYS A 48 -12.13 -0.29 -4.59
CA LYS A 48 -11.28 -1.25 -3.87
C LYS A 48 -10.18 -0.55 -3.05
N CYS A 49 -10.10 0.77 -3.07
CA CYS A 49 -9.08 1.52 -2.35
C CYS A 49 -9.54 1.85 -0.93
N GLY A 50 -8.81 1.37 0.08
CA GLY A 50 -8.94 1.83 1.46
C GLY A 50 -7.92 2.93 1.75
N LEU A 51 -8.39 4.14 2.08
CA LEU A 51 -7.52 5.26 2.49
C LEU A 51 -7.64 5.46 4.00
N ARG A 52 -6.50 5.72 4.66
CA ARG A 52 -6.41 6.02 6.10
C ARG A 52 -7.18 5.04 7.00
N ALA A 53 -7.27 3.79 6.57
CA ALA A 53 -8.00 2.78 7.31
C ALA A 53 -7.11 2.26 8.44
N ARG A 54 -7.67 2.16 9.65
CA ARG A 54 -6.97 1.48 10.78
C ARG A 54 -6.86 -0.03 10.55
N LYS A 55 -7.75 -0.57 9.73
CA LYS A 55 -7.76 -1.96 9.28
C LYS A 55 -7.95 -1.99 7.78
N ILE A 56 -7.13 -2.75 7.07
CA ILE A 56 -7.23 -2.89 5.61
C ILE A 56 -7.10 -4.35 5.22
N ASP A 57 -7.94 -4.79 4.30
CA ASP A 57 -7.87 -6.14 3.74
C ASP A 57 -6.93 -6.11 2.53
N VAL A 58 -5.82 -6.84 2.61
CA VAL A 58 -4.77 -6.93 1.58
C VAL A 58 -4.51 -8.40 1.31
N LEU A 59 -4.55 -8.84 0.05
CA LEU A 59 -4.37 -10.26 -0.34
C LEU A 59 -5.27 -11.26 0.41
N GLY A 60 -6.49 -10.87 0.77
CA GLY A 60 -7.41 -11.73 1.53
C GLY A 60 -7.11 -11.81 3.04
N HIS A 61 -6.18 -11.00 3.54
CA HIS A 61 -5.84 -10.89 4.95
C HIS A 61 -6.15 -9.51 5.50
N ARG A 62 -6.71 -9.47 6.72
CA ARG A 62 -6.93 -8.22 7.45
C ARG A 62 -5.66 -7.82 8.20
N LEU A 63 -5.16 -6.61 7.93
CA LEU A 63 -4.07 -5.97 8.66
C LEU A 63 -4.63 -5.03 9.73
N GLY A 64 -3.92 -4.85 10.85
CA GLY A 64 -4.27 -3.88 11.90
C GLY A 64 -5.16 -4.40 13.05
N ASP A 65 -5.19 -5.72 13.29
CA ASP A 65 -6.02 -6.35 14.32
C ASP A 65 -5.36 -6.44 15.73
N GLY A 66 -4.50 -5.47 16.08
CA GLY A 66 -4.16 -5.21 17.48
C GLY A 66 -2.73 -5.53 17.94
N ALA A 67 -1.80 -5.89 17.05
CA ALA A 67 -0.40 -5.98 17.42
C ALA A 67 0.40 -4.90 16.69
N ALA A 68 1.23 -4.16 17.45
CA ALA A 68 2.20 -3.19 16.92
C ALA A 68 3.37 -3.91 16.22
N ILE A 69 3.03 -4.82 15.31
CA ILE A 69 3.97 -5.48 14.42
C ILE A 69 4.11 -4.52 13.25
N SER A 70 5.35 -4.24 12.84
CA SER A 70 5.60 -3.42 11.66
C SER A 70 4.76 -3.98 10.52
N PHE A 71 3.94 -3.16 9.86
CA PHE A 71 3.06 -3.63 8.79
C PHE A 71 3.82 -4.43 7.72
N GLN A 72 5.10 -4.12 7.51
CA GLN A 72 5.97 -4.91 6.61
C GLN A 72 6.24 -6.34 7.10
N ASP A 73 6.44 -6.53 8.40
CA ASP A 73 6.67 -7.85 9.01
C ASP A 73 5.39 -8.70 8.96
N GLU A 74 4.23 -8.10 9.28
CA GLU A 74 2.94 -8.81 9.22
C GLU A 74 2.62 -9.26 7.78
N ILE A 75 2.93 -8.44 6.78
CA ILE A 75 2.67 -8.81 5.39
C ILE A 75 3.74 -9.78 4.86
N ALA A 76 5.00 -9.65 5.28
CA ALA A 76 6.05 -10.59 4.91
C ALA A 76 5.76 -12.00 5.45
N GLU A 77 5.29 -12.11 6.70
CA GLU A 77 4.90 -13.39 7.32
C GLU A 77 3.70 -14.02 6.60
N LYS A 78 2.69 -13.21 6.24
CA LYS A 78 1.50 -13.69 5.52
C LYS A 78 1.75 -14.00 4.04
N LYS A 79 2.87 -13.57 3.47
CA LYS A 79 3.28 -13.87 2.07
C LYS A 79 3.79 -15.31 1.90
N GLY A 80 4.23 -15.96 2.98
CA GLY A 80 4.91 -17.25 2.94
C GLY A 80 4.04 -18.49 3.15
N ARG A 81 2.70 -18.35 3.21
CA ARG A 81 1.78 -19.44 3.55
C ARG A 81 0.84 -19.79 2.39
#